data_AF-A0A968EZX1-F1
#
_entry.id   AF-A0A968EZX1-F1
#
_cell.length_a   1.000
_cell.length_b   1.000
_cell.length_c   1.000
_cell.angle_alpha   90.00
_cell.angle_beta   90.00
_cell.angle_gamma   90.00
#
_symmetry.space_group_name_H-M   'P 1'
#
loop_
_entity.id
_entity.type
_entity.pdbx_description
1 polymer ?
#
loop_
_entity_poly.entity_id
_entity_poly.type
_entity_poly.pdbx_seq_one_letter_code
_entity_poly.pdbx_strand_id
1 'polypeptide(L)'
;MSSERIFKRYSFAFKQKVVSEIESGKLSIEGARRRYDIGGKNTIPKWLRQFGKGKYGKVVRIEMADEVDRLKVVEKEKQELESALARAYLKIEALESLLEAASRQLGIDIKKNFDTRESRSCEQK
;
A
#
# COMPACT_ATOMS: atom_id res chain seq x y z
N MET A 1 38.15 1.62 41.35
CA MET A 1 37.45 2.72 40.65
C MET A 1 36.41 2.10 39.74
N SER A 2 35.13 2.27 40.09
CA SER A 2 34.02 1.72 39.31
C SER A 2 33.81 2.58 38.07
N SER A 3 34.20 2.08 36.90
CA SER A 3 33.93 2.77 35.63
C SER A 3 32.44 2.77 35.35
N GLU A 4 31.80 3.93 35.50
CA GLU A 4 30.43 4.16 35.06
C GLU A 4 30.33 3.99 33.54
N ARG A 5 29.58 2.97 33.11
CA ARG A 5 29.30 2.73 31.69
C ARG A 5 28.26 3.76 31.21
N ILE A 6 28.73 4.81 30.54
CA ILE A 6 27.85 5.80 29.89
C ILE A 6 27.25 5.20 28.62
N PHE A 7 25.91 5.09 28.57
CA PHE A 7 25.19 4.60 27.39
C PHE A 7 24.58 5.76 26.59
N LYS A 8 25.21 6.12 25.46
CA LYS A 8 24.69 7.15 24.54
C LYS A 8 23.49 6.60 23.73
N ARG A 9 22.30 7.19 23.90
CA ARG A 9 21.11 6.91 23.09
C ARG A 9 20.95 7.96 21.99
N TYR A 10 20.57 7.52 20.80
CA TYR A 10 20.36 8.39 19.64
C TYR A 10 18.91 8.30 19.16
N SER A 11 18.31 9.44 18.87
CA SER A 11 16.95 9.52 18.32
C SER A 11 16.90 8.97 16.88
N PHE A 12 15.71 8.55 16.45
CA PHE A 12 15.52 7.98 15.11
C PHE A 12 15.86 8.98 14.00
N ALA A 13 15.34 10.22 14.10
CA ALA A 13 15.60 11.28 13.14
C ALA A 13 17.10 11.59 13.01
N PHE A 14 17.84 11.56 14.13
CA PHE A 14 19.29 11.75 14.12
C PHE A 14 20.00 10.64 13.34
N LYS A 15 19.64 9.37 13.59
CA LYS A 15 20.20 8.22 12.87
C LYS A 15 19.96 8.34 11.37
N GLN A 16 18.74 8.71 10.96
CA GLN A 16 18.41 8.92 9.55
C GLN A 16 19.20 10.07 8.92
N LYS A 17 19.37 11.19 9.64
CA LYS A 17 20.17 12.33 9.16
C LYS A 17 21.62 11.91 8.89
N VAL A 18 22.25 11.22 9.84
CA VAL A 18 23.63 10.74 9.69
C VAL A 18 23.77 9.79 8.52
N VAL A 19 22.82 8.86 8.34
CA VAL A 19 22.81 7.94 7.20
C VAL A 19 22.66 8.69 5.87
N SER A 20 21.74 9.65 5.78
CA SER A 20 21.53 10.45 4.57
C SER A 20 22.76 11.29 4.19
N GLU A 21 23.48 11.85 5.16
CA GLU A 21 24.72 12.59 4.93
C GLU A 21 25.85 11.70 4.39
N ILE A 22 25.91 10.44 4.83
CA ILE A 22 26.89 9.46 4.34
C ILE A 22 26.51 8.96 2.95
N GLU A 23 25.23 8.70 2.70
CA GLU A 23 24.75 8.24 1.38
C GLU A 23 24.88 9.31 0.30
N SER A 24 24.68 10.57 0.66
CA SER A 24 24.93 11.72 -0.24
C SER A 24 26.41 12.00 -0.48
N GLY A 25 27.33 11.27 0.17
CA GLY A 25 28.77 11.43 0.01
C GLY A 25 29.34 12.68 0.70
N LYS A 26 28.54 13.40 1.50
CA LYS A 26 29.00 14.59 2.24
C LYS A 26 29.96 14.25 3.36
N LEU A 27 29.86 13.04 3.92
CA LEU A 27 30.72 12.55 4.99
C LEU A 27 31.10 11.09 4.77
N SER A 28 32.36 10.74 5.07
CA SER A 28 32.77 9.34 5.24
C SER A 28 32.29 8.81 6.60
N ILE A 29 32.29 7.48 6.78
CA ILE A 29 31.89 6.83 8.04
C ILE A 29 32.73 7.39 9.22
N GLU A 30 34.03 7.54 9.02
CA GLU A 30 34.92 8.12 10.04
C GLU A 30 34.71 9.62 10.22
N GLY A 31 34.44 10.36 9.14
CA GLY A 31 34.12 11.78 9.20
C GLY A 31 32.84 12.05 9.99
N ALA A 32 31.79 11.28 9.76
CA ALA A 32 30.54 11.34 10.52
C ALA A 32 30.77 10.99 11.99
N ARG A 33 31.62 10.00 12.28
CA ARG A 33 31.96 9.63 13.66
C ARG A 33 32.60 10.77 14.42
N ARG A 34 33.58 11.45 13.81
CA ARG A 34 34.28 12.60 14.42
C ARG A 34 33.37 13.81 14.55
N ARG A 35 32.58 14.11 13.51
CA ARG A 35 31.67 15.27 13.48
C ARG A 35 30.58 15.19 14.56
N TYR A 36 30.07 13.99 14.81
CA TYR A 36 28.94 13.76 15.71
C TYR A 36 29.32 13.13 17.06
N ASP A 37 30.62 13.04 17.37
CA ASP A 37 31.18 12.42 18.59
C ASP A 37 30.58 11.03 18.92
N ILE A 38 30.50 10.18 17.89
CA ILE A 38 29.97 8.82 18.03
C ILE A 38 31.10 7.90 18.48
N GLY A 39 31.04 7.44 19.74
CA GLY A 39 32.13 6.65 20.31
C GLY A 39 32.34 5.27 19.64
N GLY A 40 31.27 4.62 19.19
CA GLY A 40 31.31 3.24 18.68
C GLY A 40 31.68 3.12 17.20
N LYS A 41 32.75 2.38 16.90
CA LYS A 41 33.21 2.08 15.51
C LYS A 41 32.12 1.40 14.66
N ASN A 42 31.33 0.50 15.28
CA ASN A 42 30.30 -0.27 14.58
C ASN A 42 28.91 0.40 14.60
N THR A 43 28.75 1.54 15.27
CA THR A 43 27.42 2.18 15.43
C THR A 43 26.88 2.69 14.10
N ILE A 44 27.71 3.42 13.35
CA ILE A 44 27.33 3.97 12.03
C ILE A 44 27.13 2.86 10.99
N PRO A 45 28.03 1.86 10.85
CA PRO A 45 27.78 0.70 10.00
C PRO A 45 26.48 -0.05 10.33
N LYS A 46 26.10 -0.16 11.62
CA LYS A 46 24.81 -0.74 12.01
C LYS A 46 23.64 0.11 11.51
N TRP A 47 23.70 1.43 11.64
CA TRP A 47 22.66 2.32 11.12
C TRP A 47 22.59 2.29 9.59
N LEU A 48 23.72 2.23 8.90
CA LEU A 48 23.78 2.09 7.45
C LEU A 48 23.15 0.77 6.97
N ARG A 49 23.32 -0.33 7.71
CA ARG A 49 22.63 -1.60 7.41
C ARG A 49 21.12 -1.53 7.66
N GLN A 50 20.69 -0.80 8.70
CA GLN A 50 19.28 -0.71 9.09
C GLN A 50 18.47 0.31 8.25
N PHE A 51 19.09 1.43 7.90
CA PHE A 51 18.42 2.59 7.28
C PHE A 51 18.97 2.94 5.89
N GLY A 52 20.06 2.30 5.45
CA GLY A 52 20.64 2.57 4.14
C GLY A 52 19.78 2.03 3.01
N LYS A 53 19.66 2.82 1.94
CA LYS A 53 18.81 2.54 0.76
C LYS A 53 19.58 2.02 -0.45
N GLY A 54 20.92 2.02 -0.43
CA GLY A 54 21.72 1.67 -1.62
C GLY A 54 23.02 0.93 -1.34
N LYS A 55 24.12 1.68 -1.13
CA LYS A 55 25.50 1.16 -1.18
C LYS A 55 25.92 0.29 0.00
N TYR A 56 25.33 0.53 1.18
CA TYR A 56 25.73 -0.12 2.45
C TYR A 56 24.63 -1.05 3.01
N GLY A 57 23.49 -1.13 2.33
CA GLY A 57 22.28 -1.85 2.75
C GLY A 57 22.10 -3.23 2.14
N LYS A 58 23.13 -3.83 1.51
CA LYS A 58 23.09 -5.24 1.06
C LYS A 58 23.42 -6.23 2.17
N VAL A 59 22.96 -6.00 3.40
CA VAL A 59 22.71 -7.13 4.31
C VAL A 59 21.23 -7.36 4.24
N VAL A 60 20.84 -8.08 3.19
CA VAL A 60 19.57 -8.78 3.05
C VAL A 60 18.46 -8.10 3.85
N ARG A 61 18.03 -6.92 3.39
CA ARG A 61 16.60 -6.68 3.46
C ARG A 61 16.05 -7.84 2.66
N ILE A 62 15.56 -8.83 3.39
CA ILE A 62 14.55 -9.71 2.88
C ILE A 62 13.30 -8.82 2.73
N GLU A 63 13.39 -7.78 1.90
CA GLU A 63 12.30 -7.49 0.99
C GLU A 63 12.37 -8.70 0.09
N MET A 64 11.68 -9.77 0.51
CA MET A 64 11.62 -11.03 -0.21
C MET A 64 11.38 -10.67 -1.68
N ALA A 65 11.94 -11.43 -2.62
CA ALA A 65 11.50 -11.33 -4.01
C ALA A 65 9.95 -11.34 -4.12
N ASP A 66 9.30 -11.96 -3.14
CA ASP A 66 7.85 -11.93 -2.88
C ASP A 66 7.20 -10.54 -2.78
N GLU A 67 7.87 -9.45 -2.36
CA GLU A 67 7.22 -8.13 -2.24
C GLU A 67 6.97 -7.51 -3.63
N VAL A 68 7.96 -7.62 -4.53
CA VAL A 68 7.82 -7.18 -5.91
C VAL A 68 6.79 -8.04 -6.65
N ASP A 69 6.74 -9.33 -6.33
CA ASP A 69 5.75 -10.24 -6.90
C ASP A 69 4.35 -10.00 -6.32
N ARG A 70 4.23 -9.67 -5.03
CA ARG A 70 2.96 -9.24 -4.40
C ARG A 70 2.43 -7.97 -5.03
N LEU A 71 3.28 -6.97 -5.28
CA LEU A 71 2.84 -5.75 -5.94
C LEU A 71 2.29 -6.02 -7.34
N LYS A 72 2.96 -6.88 -8.13
CA LYS A 72 2.47 -7.29 -9.46
C LYS A 72 1.18 -8.10 -9.40
N VAL A 73 1.02 -8.97 -8.41
CA VAL A 73 -0.21 -9.73 -8.20
C VAL A 73 -1.36 -8.79 -7.85
N VAL A 74 -1.14 -7.87 -6.91
CA VAL A 74 -2.14 -6.87 -6.50
C VAL A 74 -2.51 -5.95 -7.67
N GLU A 75 -1.55 -5.54 -8.50
CA GLU A 75 -1.83 -4.75 -9.71
C GLU A 75 -2.68 -5.50 -10.72
N LYS A 76 -2.41 -6.79 -10.95
CA LYS A 76 -3.23 -7.64 -11.83
C LYS A 76 -4.65 -7.82 -11.30
N GLU A 77 -4.79 -8.14 -10.02
CA GLU A 77 -6.10 -8.27 -9.37
C GLU A 77 -6.91 -6.97 -9.49
N LYS A 78 -6.26 -5.82 -9.30
CA LYS A 78 -6.90 -4.51 -9.46
C LYS A 78 -7.39 -4.29 -10.89
N GLN A 79 -6.58 -4.59 -11.90
CA GLN A 79 -6.97 -4.46 -13.31
C GLN A 79 -8.14 -5.39 -13.66
N GLU A 80 -8.12 -6.63 -13.18
CA GLU A 80 -9.21 -7.59 -13.39
C GLU A 80 -10.52 -7.08 -12.78
N LEU A 81 -10.48 -6.59 -11.53
CA LEU A 81 -11.64 -6.02 -10.85
C LEU A 81 -12.18 -4.77 -11.56
N GLU A 82 -11.31 -3.86 -11.99
CA GLU A 82 -11.71 -2.67 -12.76
C GLU A 82 -12.40 -3.06 -14.08
N SER A 83 -11.87 -4.08 -14.78
CA SER A 83 -12.49 -4.57 -16.02
C SER A 83 -13.87 -5.22 -15.78
N ALA A 84 -14.02 -5.97 -14.68
CA ALA A 84 -15.28 -6.59 -14.31
C ALA A 84 -16.34 -5.53 -13.95
N LEU A 85 -15.93 -4.48 -13.22
CA LEU A 85 -16.79 -3.35 -12.87
C LEU A 85 -17.27 -2.60 -14.11
N ALA A 86 -16.38 -2.32 -15.07
CA ALA A 86 -16.76 -1.67 -16.32
C ALA A 86 -17.79 -2.49 -17.12
N ARG A 87 -17.61 -3.82 -17.21
CA ARG A 87 -18.58 -4.71 -17.87
C ARG A 87 -19.93 -4.73 -17.18
N ALA A 88 -19.94 -4.77 -15.85
CA ALA A 88 -21.18 -4.74 -15.06
C ALA A 88 -21.92 -3.41 -15.25
N TYR A 89 -21.20 -2.29 -15.25
CA TYR A 89 -21.78 -0.97 -15.46
C TYR A 89 -22.43 -0.84 -16.84
N LEU A 90 -21.74 -1.27 -17.91
CA LEU A 90 -22.30 -1.29 -19.26
C LEU A 90 -23.56 -2.17 -19.36
N LYS A 91 -23.57 -3.32 -18.66
CA LYS A 91 -24.74 -4.21 -18.64
C LYS A 91 -25.92 -3.56 -17.92
N ILE A 92 -25.68 -2.86 -16.80
CA ILE A 92 -26.73 -2.14 -16.08
C ILE A 92 -27.34 -1.07 -16.98
N GLU A 93 -26.51 -0.21 -17.59
CA GLU A 93 -26.98 0.85 -18.49
C GLU A 93 -27.81 0.30 -19.67
N ALA A 94 -27.32 -0.79 -20.28
CA ALA A 94 -28.05 -1.48 -21.34
C ALA A 94 -29.41 -2.03 -20.86
N LEU A 95 -29.48 -2.61 -19.66
CA LEU A 95 -30.73 -3.11 -19.10
C LEU A 95 -31.70 -1.97 -18.74
N GLU A 96 -31.19 -0.84 -18.24
CA GLU A 96 -32.01 0.32 -17.90
C GLU A 96 -32.62 0.98 -19.13
N SER A 97 -31.83 1.18 -20.18
CA SER A 97 -32.35 1.68 -21.46
C SER A 97 -33.37 0.73 -22.10
N LEU A 98 -33.17 -0.59 -21.98
CA LEU A 98 -34.12 -1.59 -22.48
C LEU A 98 -35.43 -1.57 -21.68
N LEU A 99 -35.35 -1.43 -20.36
CA LEU A 99 -36.53 -1.24 -19.50
C LEU A 99 -37.29 0.03 -19.88
N GLU A 100 -36.59 1.14 -20.12
CA GLU A 100 -37.22 2.39 -20.54
C GLU A 100 -37.95 2.24 -21.89
N ALA A 101 -37.31 1.61 -22.88
CA ALA A 101 -37.92 1.34 -24.18
C ALA A 101 -39.16 0.43 -24.05
N ALA A 102 -39.08 -0.63 -23.23
CA ALA A 102 -40.19 -1.53 -22.97
C ALA A 102 -41.35 -0.83 -22.26
N SER A 103 -41.07 0.02 -21.27
CA SER A 103 -42.08 0.83 -20.59
C SER A 103 -42.80 1.80 -21.50
N ARG A 104 -42.07 2.45 -22.44
CA ARG A 104 -42.69 3.31 -23.45
C ARG A 104 -43.62 2.53 -24.39
N GLN A 105 -43.25 1.31 -24.78
CA GLN A 105 -44.08 0.50 -25.69
C GLN A 105 -45.32 -0.10 -25.01
N LEU A 106 -45.20 -0.52 -23.75
CA LEU A 106 -46.28 -1.21 -23.02
C LEU A 106 -47.20 -0.24 -22.27
N GLY A 107 -46.83 1.04 -22.13
CA GLY A 107 -47.58 2.02 -21.36
C GLY A 107 -47.65 1.72 -19.85
N ILE A 108 -46.82 0.78 -19.40
CA ILE A 108 -46.76 0.28 -18.03
C ILE A 108 -45.36 0.56 -17.50
N ASP A 109 -45.28 1.13 -16.30
CA ASP A 109 -44.02 1.40 -15.62
C ASP A 109 -43.47 0.09 -15.03
N ILE A 110 -42.69 -0.65 -15.82
CA ILE A 110 -42.27 -2.03 -15.52
C ILE A 110 -41.43 -2.06 -14.24
N LYS A 111 -40.64 -1.00 -13.97
CA LYS A 111 -39.83 -0.85 -12.76
C LYS A 111 -40.68 -0.88 -11.47
N LYS A 112 -41.92 -0.38 -11.51
CA LYS A 112 -42.85 -0.32 -10.36
C LYS A 112 -43.74 -1.56 -10.19
N ASN A 113 -44.03 -2.28 -11.27
CA ASN A 113 -44.99 -3.38 -11.23
C ASN A 113 -44.43 -4.68 -10.61
N PHE A 114 -43.10 -4.82 -10.52
CA PHE A 114 -42.49 -5.95 -9.82
C PHE A 114 -42.70 -5.91 -8.29
N ASP A 115 -42.82 -4.73 -7.69
CA ASP A 115 -43.06 -4.61 -6.24
C ASP A 115 -44.49 -5.00 -5.82
N THR A 116 -45.45 -5.04 -6.76
CA THR A 116 -46.89 -5.13 -6.41
C THR A 116 -47.48 -6.55 -6.52
N ARG A 117 -46.70 -7.58 -6.91
CA ARG A 117 -47.25 -8.93 -7.22
C ARG A 117 -46.92 -10.04 -6.19
N GLU A 118 -45.98 -9.82 -5.28
CA GLU A 118 -45.59 -10.83 -4.28
C GLU A 118 -46.54 -10.90 -3.06
N SER A 119 -47.41 -9.89 -2.84
CA SER A 119 -48.33 -9.89 -1.68
C SER A 119 -49.63 -10.67 -1.87
N ARG A 120 -49.90 -11.26 -3.05
CA ARG A 120 -51.17 -11.95 -3.34
C ARG A 120 -51.07 -13.46 -3.56
N SER A 121 -49.90 -14.08 -3.40
CA SER A 121 -49.76 -15.54 -3.55
C SER A 121 -49.75 -16.33 -2.22
N CYS A 122 -49.95 -15.68 -1.07
CA CYS A 122 -50.03 -16.39 0.22
C CYS A 122 -51.45 -16.83 0.62
N GLU A 123 -52.49 -16.45 -0.11
CA GLU A 123 -53.86 -16.88 0.19
C GLU A 123 -54.48 -17.56 -1.03
N GLN A 124 -54.30 -18.88 -1.14
CA GLN A 124 -55.31 -19.86 -1.57
C GLN A 124 -54.67 -21.23 -1.88
N LYS A 125 -54.52 -22.07 -0.85
CA LYS A 125 -55.19 -23.37 -0.69
C LYS A 125 -54.79 -24.05 0.61
#